data_AF-A0A9E2J7V0-F1
#
_entry.id   AF-A0A9E2J7V0-F1
#
_cell.length_a   1.000
_cell.length_b   1.000
_cell.length_c   1.000
_cell.angle_alpha   90.00
_cell.angle_beta   90.00
_cell.angle_gamma   90.00
#
_symmetry.space_group_name_H-M   'P 1'
#
loop_
_entity.id
_entity.type
_entity.pdbx_description
1 polymer ?
#
loop_
_entity_poly.entity_id
_entity_poly.type
_entity_poly.pdbx_seq_one_letter_code
_entity_poly.pdbx_strand_id
1 'polypeptide(L)'
;MNKIHITFGILFSFVINILPQSFPVNEIIVNGDRDKRINIVFLGDGYTIGEMHKFTGDVQGVVTELFKSEPYNTYKNYFNVYSIEVPSEESGSTHPGTANDEPGGLEIFSSNTYFGSTYDFAGIHRLLVIQNYTATNSVLASNFPDWDIVFIIVNHHYYGGSGGTYATTSTNESSFEVAIHELGHSFARLADEYDYGSQTGFEAPNATAATKFENIKWNKWIHQSTPLPTPETGDYTDVIGLFEGAVYNTKGWFRPKLNCKMNSLFVPFCEVCSEQTVLSIYNYLNTIDTFSPEESVQNIPINSSKEFSVETIDPLAKRISVNWYWDNEITAENTKSFLLNTSNVSEGTYKLKAVAKDNTELVRKDEHNLLTSEFEWTVIVGNATSAGDNVLKFNYSLQQNYPNPFNPSTKIKYSLKEAGHATLIVYDLFGREVKRLVDSYKAAGNYEIEFNAWELASGIYFYQLSSGKFRGVKKLMLLK
;
A
#
# COMPACT_ATOMS: atom_id res chain seq x y z
N MET A 1 7.12 -0.18 75.93
CA MET A 1 6.06 0.17 74.95
C MET A 1 6.67 1.16 73.96
N ASN A 2 7.10 0.66 72.80
CA ASN A 2 7.86 1.43 71.81
C ASN A 2 6.93 2.32 70.98
N LYS A 3 7.27 3.61 70.88
CA LYS A 3 6.63 4.58 70.00
C LYS A 3 7.18 4.39 68.58
N ILE A 4 6.30 4.11 67.62
CA ILE A 4 6.62 4.06 66.19
C ILE A 4 6.41 5.48 65.63
N HIS A 5 7.49 6.09 65.13
CA HIS A 5 7.42 7.28 64.29
C HIS A 5 7.19 6.84 62.84
N ILE A 6 6.07 7.26 62.24
CA ILE A 6 5.79 7.11 60.81
C ILE A 6 6.18 8.42 60.13
N THR A 7 7.25 8.38 59.35
CA THR A 7 7.69 9.49 58.50
C THR A 7 7.00 9.36 57.15
N PHE A 8 6.13 10.33 56.80
CA PHE A 8 5.53 10.43 55.47
C PHE A 8 6.57 10.96 54.47
N GLY A 9 7.11 10.09 53.63
CA GLY A 9 7.91 10.48 52.47
C GLY A 9 6.99 10.87 51.31
N ILE A 10 7.04 12.12 50.89
CA ILE A 10 6.37 12.60 49.68
C ILE A 10 7.17 12.09 48.48
N LEU A 11 6.63 11.08 47.77
CA LEU A 11 7.15 10.64 46.48
C LEU A 11 6.83 11.71 45.43
N PHE A 12 7.82 12.50 45.02
CA PHE A 12 7.72 13.28 43.80
C PHE A 12 7.85 12.33 42.61
N SER A 13 6.70 11.95 42.03
CA SER A 13 6.65 11.32 40.71
C SER A 13 7.03 12.37 39.67
N PHE A 14 8.29 12.38 39.25
CA PHE A 14 8.70 13.06 38.02
C PHE A 14 8.04 12.33 36.86
N VAL A 15 6.91 12.87 36.38
CA VAL A 15 6.42 12.55 35.04
C VAL A 15 7.38 13.20 34.08
N ILE A 16 8.36 12.43 33.59
CA ILE A 16 9.13 12.82 32.41
C ILE A 16 8.11 12.82 31.27
N ASN A 17 7.65 14.01 30.86
CA ASN A 17 7.03 14.18 29.56
C ASN A 17 8.10 13.84 28.53
N ILE A 18 8.16 12.59 28.08
CA ILE A 18 8.98 12.18 26.94
C ILE A 18 8.36 12.93 25.75
N LEU A 19 9.00 14.03 25.35
CA LEU A 19 8.67 14.65 24.07
C LEU A 19 8.89 13.59 22.98
N PRO A 20 7.97 13.46 22.00
CA PRO A 20 8.16 12.52 20.90
C PRO A 20 9.51 12.79 20.24
N GLN A 21 10.36 11.76 20.16
CA GLN A 21 11.68 11.89 19.55
C GLN A 21 11.50 12.12 18.04
N SER A 22 11.88 13.31 17.59
CA SER A 22 11.83 13.69 16.18
C SER A 22 13.22 13.53 15.56
N PHE A 23 13.24 12.97 14.35
CA PHE A 23 14.41 12.70 13.55
C PHE A 23 14.30 13.41 12.20
N PRO A 24 15.42 13.77 11.56
CA PRO A 24 15.39 14.32 10.21
C PRO A 24 14.71 13.36 9.24
N VAL A 25 13.79 13.90 8.42
CA VAL A 25 13.14 13.20 7.32
C VAL A 25 13.65 13.79 6.02
N ASN A 26 14.24 12.95 5.17
CA ASN A 26 14.73 13.35 3.85
C ASN A 26 13.75 12.93 2.76
N GLU A 27 13.60 13.80 1.78
CA GLU A 27 12.85 13.53 0.56
C GLU A 27 13.79 12.91 -0.48
N ILE A 28 13.50 11.68 -0.91
CA ILE A 28 14.31 10.96 -1.91
C ILE A 28 13.65 11.06 -3.28
N ILE A 29 12.35 10.81 -3.35
CA ILE A 29 11.51 10.98 -4.55
C ILE A 29 10.17 11.57 -4.11
N VAL A 30 9.75 12.69 -4.69
CA VAL A 30 8.44 13.30 -4.42
C VAL A 30 7.73 13.58 -5.74
N ASN A 31 6.71 12.78 -6.05
CA ASN A 31 5.94 12.82 -7.29
C ASN A 31 4.54 13.45 -7.12
N GLY A 32 4.16 13.82 -5.89
CA GLY A 32 2.89 14.48 -5.59
C GLY A 32 2.62 14.54 -4.09
N ASP A 33 1.44 15.06 -3.73
CA ASP A 33 1.00 15.15 -2.33
C ASP A 33 0.95 13.76 -1.68
N ARG A 34 1.30 13.69 -0.39
CA ARG A 34 1.41 12.42 0.36
C ARG A 34 0.09 11.66 0.45
N ASP A 35 -1.05 12.33 0.45
CA ASP A 35 -2.36 11.68 0.45
C ASP A 35 -2.82 11.20 -0.93
N LYS A 36 -2.05 11.51 -1.98
CA LYS A 36 -2.30 11.15 -3.38
C LYS A 36 -1.19 10.29 -3.99
N ARG A 37 -0.27 9.79 -3.19
CA ARG A 37 0.82 8.89 -3.59
C ARG A 37 0.98 7.80 -2.53
N ILE A 38 1.56 6.68 -2.93
CA ILE A 38 1.95 5.62 -2.01
C ILE A 38 3.29 6.03 -1.39
N ASN A 39 3.33 6.23 -0.08
CA ASN A 39 4.53 6.70 0.61
C ASN A 39 5.39 5.54 1.12
N ILE A 40 6.57 5.39 0.53
CA ILE A 40 7.61 4.46 0.99
C ILE A 40 8.53 5.19 1.97
N VAL A 41 8.74 4.62 3.15
CA VAL A 41 9.62 5.17 4.18
C VAL A 41 10.72 4.19 4.52
N PHE A 42 11.97 4.65 4.47
CA PHE A 42 13.13 3.91 4.89
C PHE A 42 13.57 4.32 6.29
N LEU A 43 13.82 3.34 7.17
CA LEU A 43 14.47 3.54 8.46
C LEU A 43 15.82 2.82 8.46
N GLY A 44 16.86 3.48 8.97
CA GLY A 44 18.18 2.87 9.18
C GLY A 44 18.27 2.25 10.58
N ASP A 45 18.87 1.07 10.69
CA ASP A 45 19.36 0.54 11.96
C ASP A 45 20.87 0.27 11.89
N GLY A 46 21.58 0.53 12.98
CA GLY A 46 23.02 0.33 13.05
C GLY A 46 23.85 1.37 12.31
N TYR A 47 23.28 2.50 11.91
CA TYR A 47 24.03 3.64 11.38
C TYR A 47 24.28 4.64 12.50
N THR A 48 25.53 4.94 12.84
CA THR A 48 25.86 6.03 13.76
C THR A 48 25.59 7.38 13.12
N ILE A 49 25.56 8.46 13.92
CA ILE A 49 25.37 9.83 13.38
C ILE A 49 26.39 10.21 12.30
N GLY A 50 27.62 9.66 12.37
CA GLY A 50 28.66 9.86 11.35
C GLY A 50 28.45 9.09 10.05
N GLU A 51 27.47 8.18 10.00
CA GLU A 51 27.19 7.29 8.89
C GLU A 51 25.87 7.62 8.17
N MET A 52 25.18 8.72 8.50
CA MET A 52 23.91 9.08 7.83
C MET A 52 24.04 9.30 6.32
N HIS A 53 25.21 9.76 5.84
CA HIS A 53 25.51 9.80 4.41
C HIS A 53 25.55 8.39 3.79
N LYS A 54 26.10 7.41 4.52
CA LYS A 54 26.10 6.01 4.08
C LYS A 54 24.67 5.47 4.00
N PHE A 55 23.86 5.71 5.04
CA PHE A 55 22.44 5.33 5.04
C PHE A 55 21.70 5.89 3.81
N THR A 56 21.91 7.16 3.48
CA THR A 56 21.31 7.79 2.30
C THR A 56 21.73 7.09 0.99
N GLY A 57 23.00 6.71 0.87
CA GLY A 57 23.49 5.92 -0.27
C GLY A 57 22.87 4.52 -0.35
N ASP A 58 22.73 3.84 0.78
CA ASP A 58 22.12 2.51 0.84
C ASP A 58 20.62 2.56 0.49
N VAL A 59 19.90 3.59 0.93
CA VAL A 59 18.51 3.86 0.51
C VAL A 59 18.42 4.02 -1.01
N GLN A 60 19.32 4.79 -1.62
CA GLN A 60 19.34 4.96 -3.07
C GLN A 60 19.57 3.63 -3.82
N GLY A 61 20.36 2.72 -3.25
CA GLY A 61 20.55 1.37 -3.78
C GLY A 61 19.26 0.58 -3.88
N VAL A 62 18.52 0.48 -2.76
CA VAL A 62 17.22 -0.22 -2.73
C VAL A 62 16.20 0.44 -3.65
N VAL A 63 16.11 1.77 -3.63
CA VAL A 63 15.19 2.54 -4.47
C VAL A 63 15.48 2.33 -5.96
N THR A 64 16.75 2.24 -6.33
CA THR A 64 17.17 1.97 -7.71
C THR A 64 16.73 0.58 -8.15
N GLU A 65 16.95 -0.45 -7.34
CA GLU A 65 16.55 -1.82 -7.72
C GLU A 65 15.03 -2.00 -7.75
N LEU A 66 14.30 -1.37 -6.80
CA LEU A 66 12.84 -1.37 -6.79
C LEU A 66 12.27 -0.79 -8.09
N PHE A 67 12.68 0.43 -8.45
CA PHE A 67 12.16 1.12 -9.64
C PHE A 67 12.84 0.69 -10.95
N LYS A 68 13.74 -0.28 -10.92
CA LYS A 68 14.21 -1.02 -12.10
C LYS A 68 13.34 -2.25 -12.39
N SER A 69 12.63 -2.75 -11.37
CA SER A 69 11.72 -3.89 -11.49
C SER A 69 10.35 -3.47 -12.03
N GLU A 70 9.85 -4.15 -13.06
CA GLU A 70 8.44 -4.00 -13.47
C GLU A 70 7.50 -4.73 -12.48
N PRO A 71 6.30 -4.22 -12.21
CA PRO A 71 5.69 -3.01 -12.80
C PRO A 71 6.03 -1.69 -12.07
N TYR A 72 6.82 -1.74 -10.99
CA TYR A 72 7.16 -0.53 -10.19
C TYR A 72 7.83 0.55 -11.03
N ASN A 73 8.69 0.19 -11.98
CA ASN A 73 9.27 1.12 -12.94
C ASN A 73 8.18 1.90 -13.72
N THR A 74 7.27 1.19 -14.40
CA THR A 74 6.17 1.82 -15.16
C THR A 74 5.32 2.76 -14.30
N TYR A 75 5.07 2.39 -13.04
CA TYR A 75 4.23 3.14 -12.11
C TYR A 75 5.03 4.00 -11.12
N LYS A 76 6.29 4.32 -11.39
CA LYS A 76 7.16 5.09 -10.47
C LYS A 76 6.53 6.39 -9.97
N ASN A 77 5.78 7.10 -10.83
CA ASN A 77 5.10 8.36 -10.50
C ASN A 77 4.01 8.24 -9.42
N TYR A 78 3.58 7.02 -9.08
CA TYR A 78 2.56 6.73 -8.08
C TYR A 78 3.13 6.68 -6.66
N PHE A 79 4.45 6.69 -6.52
CA PHE A 79 5.14 6.55 -5.25
C PHE A 79 5.87 7.83 -4.86
N ASN A 80 5.85 8.13 -3.57
CA ASN A 80 6.84 9.00 -2.93
C ASN A 80 7.80 8.13 -2.11
N VAL A 81 9.03 8.59 -1.93
CA VAL A 81 10.06 7.91 -1.15
C VAL A 81 10.73 8.90 -0.20
N TYR A 82 10.79 8.49 1.06
CA TYR A 82 11.41 9.22 2.15
C TYR A 82 12.34 8.33 2.96
N SER A 83 13.27 8.93 3.68
CA SER A 83 14.08 8.24 4.68
C SER A 83 14.09 9.00 6.00
N ILE A 84 14.11 8.29 7.13
CA ILE A 84 14.24 8.90 8.46
C ILE A 84 15.62 8.56 9.02
N GLU A 85 16.40 9.58 9.36
CA GLU A 85 17.75 9.45 9.89
C GLU A 85 17.72 9.11 11.38
N VAL A 86 17.66 7.82 11.69
CA VAL A 86 17.62 7.31 13.07
C VAL A 86 19.03 6.84 13.47
N PRO A 87 19.82 7.66 14.19
CA PRO A 87 21.15 7.26 14.62
C PRO A 87 21.09 6.15 15.68
N SER A 88 21.92 5.13 15.47
CA SER A 88 22.25 4.11 16.45
C SER A 88 23.48 4.51 17.27
N GLU A 89 23.59 3.97 18.49
CA GLU A 89 24.76 4.18 19.35
C GLU A 89 26.01 3.53 18.74
N GLU A 90 25.86 2.34 18.17
CA GLU A 90 26.95 1.60 17.53
C GLU A 90 26.63 1.26 16.07
N SER A 91 27.71 1.15 15.28
CA SER A 91 27.64 0.72 13.88
C SER A 91 27.44 -0.80 13.80
N GLY A 92 26.67 -1.29 12.83
CA GLY A 92 26.54 -2.72 12.55
C GLY A 92 25.19 -3.33 12.90
N SER A 93 25.21 -4.56 13.39
CA SER A 93 24.03 -5.32 13.82
C SER A 93 24.47 -6.37 14.86
N THR A 94 23.59 -7.27 15.27
CA THR A 94 23.95 -8.41 16.13
C THR A 94 23.92 -9.72 15.34
N HIS A 95 24.89 -10.59 15.56
CA HIS A 95 24.94 -11.96 15.05
C HIS A 95 25.33 -12.90 16.20
N PRO A 96 24.37 -13.58 16.83
CA PRO A 96 24.63 -14.32 18.06
C PRO A 96 25.30 -15.69 17.84
N GLY A 97 25.35 -16.21 16.61
CA GLY A 97 25.89 -17.54 16.33
C GLY A 97 24.98 -18.66 16.83
N THR A 98 23.65 -18.44 16.79
CA THR A 98 22.64 -19.37 17.35
C THR A 98 21.86 -20.12 16.28
N ALA A 99 22.19 -19.93 15.00
CA ALA A 99 21.47 -20.56 13.92
C ALA A 99 21.79 -22.05 13.77
N ASN A 100 20.77 -22.84 13.39
CA ASN A 100 20.91 -24.28 13.19
C ASN A 100 21.39 -24.64 11.78
N ASP A 101 21.19 -23.72 10.83
CA ASP A 101 21.54 -23.85 9.41
C ASP A 101 22.84 -23.11 9.05
N GLU A 102 23.59 -22.63 10.04
CA GLU A 102 24.87 -21.95 9.81
C GLU A 102 25.91 -22.95 9.25
N PRO A 103 26.56 -22.65 8.10
CA PRO A 103 27.58 -23.53 7.51
C PRO A 103 28.91 -23.54 8.30
N GLY A 104 29.01 -22.73 9.37
CA GLY A 104 30.15 -22.60 10.27
C GLY A 104 31.18 -21.56 9.81
N GLY A 105 31.91 -21.01 10.79
CA GLY A 105 33.05 -20.12 10.57
C GLY A 105 32.70 -18.64 10.45
N LEU A 106 31.49 -18.22 10.83
CA LEU A 106 31.09 -16.82 10.80
C LEU A 106 31.40 -16.11 12.12
N GLU A 107 31.64 -14.82 12.01
CA GLU A 107 31.98 -13.96 13.13
C GLU A 107 30.74 -13.71 13.99
N ILE A 108 30.87 -13.93 15.30
CA ILE A 108 29.87 -13.56 16.30
C ILE A 108 30.16 -12.12 16.70
N PHE A 109 29.19 -11.24 16.54
CA PHE A 109 29.30 -9.83 16.87
C PHE A 109 28.00 -9.30 17.47
N SER A 110 28.08 -8.21 18.22
CA SER A 110 26.93 -7.58 18.86
C SER A 110 27.14 -6.09 18.85
N SER A 111 26.16 -5.36 18.31
CA SER A 111 26.14 -3.90 18.29
C SER A 111 24.87 -3.40 18.98
N ASN A 112 24.99 -2.37 19.80
CA ASN A 112 23.88 -1.64 20.39
C ASN A 112 23.25 -0.71 19.35
N THR A 113 22.31 -1.24 18.57
CA THR A 113 21.59 -0.49 17.54
C THR A 113 20.24 0.02 18.03
N TYR A 114 19.71 1.06 17.40
CA TYR A 114 18.49 1.74 17.86
C TYR A 114 17.27 0.81 17.87
N PHE A 115 17.10 0.00 16.82
CA PHE A 115 16.01 -0.97 16.69
C PHE A 115 16.40 -2.40 17.10
N GLY A 116 17.65 -2.63 17.52
CA GLY A 116 18.14 -3.92 18.00
C GLY A 116 18.13 -5.00 16.93
N SER A 117 18.59 -4.70 15.72
CA SER A 117 18.67 -5.68 14.63
C SER A 117 19.55 -6.87 14.99
N THR A 118 19.13 -8.06 14.55
CA THR A 118 19.88 -9.30 14.74
C THR A 118 19.68 -10.27 13.58
N TYR A 119 20.75 -10.98 13.23
CA TYR A 119 20.73 -12.23 12.47
C TYR A 119 20.34 -13.41 13.37
N ASP A 120 20.31 -14.61 12.81
CA ASP A 120 19.99 -15.88 13.47
C ASP A 120 18.62 -15.92 14.17
N PHE A 121 17.69 -15.03 13.78
CA PHE A 121 16.37 -15.00 14.41
C PHE A 121 15.65 -16.33 14.18
N ALA A 122 14.95 -16.82 15.21
CA ALA A 122 14.31 -18.13 15.22
C ALA A 122 15.23 -19.31 14.83
N GLY A 123 16.55 -19.15 14.99
CA GLY A 123 17.53 -20.18 14.64
C GLY A 123 17.79 -20.33 13.13
N ILE A 124 17.41 -19.33 12.33
CA ILE A 124 17.65 -19.26 10.88
C ILE A 124 18.71 -18.19 10.61
N HIS A 125 19.85 -18.61 10.06
CA HIS A 125 21.08 -17.83 10.01
C HIS A 125 20.91 -16.46 9.33
N ARG A 126 20.28 -16.44 8.16
CA ARG A 126 20.12 -15.22 7.35
C ARG A 126 18.84 -14.44 7.66
N LEU A 127 18.05 -14.91 8.63
CA LEU A 127 16.84 -14.22 9.04
C LEU A 127 17.22 -13.00 9.88
N LEU A 128 17.26 -11.85 9.22
CA LEU A 128 17.62 -10.56 9.78
C LEU A 128 16.36 -9.78 10.11
N VAL A 129 16.16 -9.47 11.39
CA VAL A 129 14.99 -8.73 11.88
C VAL A 129 15.41 -7.60 12.81
N ILE A 130 14.56 -6.60 12.96
CA ILE A 130 14.58 -5.70 14.13
C ILE A 130 13.78 -6.30 15.29
N GLN A 131 14.18 -5.98 16.52
CA GLN A 131 13.51 -6.48 17.72
C GLN A 131 12.67 -5.43 18.43
N ASN A 132 13.04 -4.15 18.33
CA ASN A 132 12.36 -3.07 19.05
C ASN A 132 11.23 -2.42 18.21
N TYR A 133 10.18 -3.19 17.93
CA TYR A 133 9.01 -2.73 17.18
C TYR A 133 8.33 -1.51 17.83
N THR A 134 8.37 -1.39 19.16
CA THR A 134 7.80 -0.25 19.88
C THR A 134 8.52 1.04 19.52
N ALA A 135 9.86 1.01 19.48
CA ALA A 135 10.65 2.16 19.04
C ALA A 135 10.40 2.48 17.56
N THR A 136 10.43 1.48 16.67
CA THR A 136 10.16 1.64 15.24
C THR A 136 8.82 2.33 15.00
N ASN A 137 7.78 1.89 15.69
CA ASN A 137 6.46 2.47 15.58
C ASN A 137 6.37 3.87 16.16
N SER A 138 7.07 4.15 17.25
CA SER A 138 7.13 5.49 17.84
C SER A 138 7.82 6.48 16.90
N VAL A 139 8.89 6.05 16.22
CA VAL A 139 9.58 6.85 15.19
C VAL A 139 8.62 7.16 14.04
N LEU A 140 7.98 6.15 13.46
CA LEU A 140 7.05 6.33 12.35
C LEU A 140 5.88 7.25 12.74
N ALA A 141 5.27 7.04 13.92
CA ALA A 141 4.17 7.86 14.40
C ALA A 141 4.55 9.34 14.57
N SER A 142 5.76 9.60 15.06
CA SER A 142 6.21 10.93 15.41
C SER A 142 6.76 11.71 14.21
N ASN A 143 7.23 11.02 13.18
CA ASN A 143 7.99 11.63 12.08
C ASN A 143 7.31 11.49 10.71
N PHE A 144 6.55 10.42 10.49
CA PHE A 144 5.91 10.17 9.20
C PHE A 144 4.63 9.31 9.36
N PRO A 145 3.55 9.78 10.01
CA PRO A 145 2.41 8.92 10.40
C PRO A 145 1.57 8.32 9.25
N ASP A 146 1.69 8.87 8.05
CA ASP A 146 0.97 8.50 6.81
C ASP A 146 1.84 7.68 5.84
N TRP A 147 2.74 6.84 6.37
CA TRP A 147 3.49 5.85 5.60
C TRP A 147 2.58 4.71 5.08
N ASP A 148 2.84 4.25 3.86
CA ASP A 148 2.15 3.10 3.28
C ASP A 148 3.00 1.84 3.33
N ILE A 149 4.29 1.97 2.99
CA ILE A 149 5.29 0.90 2.96
C ILE A 149 6.49 1.33 3.80
N VAL A 150 7.04 0.42 4.61
CA VAL A 150 8.27 0.67 5.37
C VAL A 150 9.32 -0.37 5.04
N PHE A 151 10.52 0.12 4.75
CA PHE A 151 11.74 -0.67 4.66
C PHE A 151 12.64 -0.36 5.85
N ILE A 152 13.25 -1.39 6.41
CA ILE A 152 14.36 -1.26 7.35
C ILE A 152 15.64 -1.65 6.63
N ILE A 153 16.63 -0.74 6.60
CA ILE A 153 17.97 -1.05 6.14
C ILE A 153 18.87 -1.18 7.36
N VAL A 154 19.51 -2.33 7.51
CA VAL A 154 20.47 -2.61 8.56
C VAL A 154 21.87 -2.40 8.02
N ASN A 155 22.67 -1.61 8.73
CA ASN A 155 24.05 -1.25 8.37
C ASN A 155 25.03 -2.43 8.50
N HIS A 156 24.82 -3.51 7.74
CA HIS A 156 25.67 -4.67 7.77
C HIS A 156 25.78 -5.31 6.37
N HIS A 157 26.97 -5.78 6.01
CA HIS A 157 27.27 -6.26 4.65
C HIS A 157 26.95 -7.74 4.41
N TYR A 158 26.79 -8.53 5.49
CA TYR A 158 26.35 -9.92 5.40
C TYR A 158 24.96 -10.01 4.77
N TYR A 159 24.78 -11.02 3.92
CA TYR A 159 23.52 -11.26 3.25
C TYR A 159 22.47 -11.73 4.26
N GLY A 160 21.41 -10.95 4.40
CA GLY A 160 20.26 -11.28 5.23
C GLY A 160 19.14 -10.27 5.08
N GLY A 161 17.94 -10.73 5.37
CA GLY A 161 16.73 -9.93 5.29
C GLY A 161 15.52 -10.72 5.77
N SER A 162 14.38 -10.06 5.77
CA SER A 162 13.12 -10.69 6.10
C SER A 162 11.95 -9.90 5.52
N GLY A 163 10.85 -10.58 5.25
CA GLY A 163 9.53 -9.95 5.19
C GLY A 163 8.88 -9.79 6.55
N GLY A 164 7.57 -9.58 6.51
CA GLY A 164 6.71 -9.40 7.68
C GLY A 164 6.09 -8.00 7.73
N THR A 165 5.97 -7.44 8.94
CA THR A 165 5.40 -6.10 9.17
C THR A 165 6.19 -5.01 8.42
N TYR A 166 7.51 -5.13 8.38
CA TYR A 166 8.41 -4.26 7.62
C TYR A 166 9.39 -5.13 6.84
N ALA A 167 9.61 -4.81 5.57
CA ALA A 167 10.65 -5.46 4.79
C ALA A 167 12.02 -5.03 5.32
N THR A 168 12.82 -5.99 5.79
CA THR A 168 14.13 -5.74 6.39
C THR A 168 15.22 -6.25 5.45
N THR A 169 16.26 -5.45 5.23
CA THR A 169 17.40 -5.79 4.38
C THR A 169 18.71 -5.33 5.01
N SER A 170 19.75 -6.15 4.87
CA SER A 170 21.14 -5.71 5.03
C SER A 170 21.57 -4.75 3.90
N THR A 171 22.80 -4.23 3.93
CA THR A 171 23.38 -3.46 2.80
C THR A 171 23.91 -4.33 1.66
N ASN A 172 23.78 -5.66 1.75
CA ASN A 172 24.12 -6.56 0.65
C ASN A 172 23.12 -6.41 -0.51
N GLU A 173 23.61 -6.26 -1.74
CA GLU A 173 22.73 -6.09 -2.92
C GLU A 173 21.76 -7.27 -3.13
N SER A 174 22.18 -8.50 -2.80
CA SER A 174 21.31 -9.67 -2.88
C SER A 174 20.13 -9.57 -1.90
N SER A 175 20.28 -8.81 -0.81
CA SER A 175 19.20 -8.58 0.16
C SER A 175 18.19 -7.55 -0.34
N PHE A 176 18.58 -6.65 -1.26
CA PHE A 176 17.62 -5.73 -1.89
C PHE A 176 16.60 -6.51 -2.73
N GLU A 177 17.06 -7.55 -3.44
CA GLU A 177 16.19 -8.49 -4.16
C GLU A 177 15.21 -9.21 -3.23
N VAL A 178 15.67 -9.63 -2.04
CA VAL A 178 14.80 -10.21 -1.01
C VAL A 178 13.77 -9.18 -0.57
N ALA A 179 14.18 -7.95 -0.25
CA ALA A 179 13.26 -6.92 0.22
C ALA A 179 12.14 -6.62 -0.81
N ILE A 180 12.47 -6.64 -2.11
CA ILE A 180 11.50 -6.45 -3.19
C ILE A 180 10.58 -7.68 -3.34
N HIS A 181 11.10 -8.90 -3.18
CA HIS A 181 10.30 -10.12 -3.10
C HIS A 181 9.28 -10.04 -1.94
N GLU A 182 9.74 -9.62 -0.77
CA GLU A 182 8.90 -9.49 0.44
C GLU A 182 7.86 -8.36 0.32
N LEU A 183 8.15 -7.33 -0.47
CA LEU A 183 7.16 -6.34 -0.86
C LEU A 183 6.02 -6.99 -1.68
N GLY A 184 6.32 -8.00 -2.48
CA GLY A 184 5.31 -8.80 -3.19
C GLY A 184 4.26 -9.38 -2.25
N HIS A 185 4.66 -9.92 -1.09
CA HIS A 185 3.72 -10.41 -0.08
C HIS A 185 2.96 -9.28 0.61
N SER A 186 3.68 -8.28 1.13
CA SER A 186 3.10 -7.25 2.00
C SER A 186 2.24 -6.22 1.26
N PHE A 187 2.55 -5.93 0.00
CA PHE A 187 1.84 -4.93 -0.82
C PHE A 187 0.91 -5.57 -1.86
N ALA A 188 1.39 -6.59 -2.57
CA ALA A 188 0.64 -7.24 -3.64
C ALA A 188 -0.09 -8.53 -3.22
N ARG A 189 0.09 -8.99 -1.96
CA ARG A 189 -0.49 -10.23 -1.43
C ARG A 189 -0.16 -11.47 -2.25
N LEU A 190 1.01 -11.45 -2.88
CA LEU A 190 1.53 -12.59 -3.62
C LEU A 190 1.92 -13.69 -2.63
N ALA A 191 1.86 -14.93 -3.08
CA ALA A 191 2.41 -16.07 -2.38
C ALA A 191 3.79 -16.42 -2.92
N ASP A 192 4.54 -17.19 -2.13
CA ASP A 192 5.72 -17.88 -2.61
C ASP A 192 5.35 -18.89 -3.69
N GLU A 193 6.08 -18.82 -4.80
CA GLU A 193 5.89 -19.71 -5.94
C GLU A 193 6.80 -20.93 -5.89
N TYR A 194 7.79 -20.97 -4.99
CA TYR A 194 8.62 -22.15 -4.79
C TYR A 194 7.88 -23.24 -4.01
N ASP A 195 8.34 -24.48 -4.18
CA ASP A 195 7.67 -25.70 -3.75
C ASP A 195 8.39 -26.45 -2.61
N TYR A 196 9.47 -25.87 -2.08
CA TYR A 196 10.20 -26.37 -0.92
C TYR A 196 9.78 -25.64 0.36
N GLY A 197 9.72 -26.36 1.47
CA GLY A 197 9.33 -25.82 2.78
C GLY A 197 8.31 -26.74 3.47
N SER A 198 7.69 -26.23 4.54
CA SER A 198 6.70 -26.98 5.32
C SER A 198 5.57 -26.07 5.80
N GLN A 199 4.69 -25.65 4.89
CA GLN A 199 3.43 -24.99 5.26
C GLN A 199 2.25 -25.56 4.46
N THR A 200 1.06 -25.42 5.04
CA THR A 200 -0.20 -25.72 4.34
C THR A 200 -0.37 -24.73 3.20
N GLY A 201 -0.54 -25.23 1.97
CA GLY A 201 -0.77 -24.37 0.82
C GLY A 201 -2.06 -23.55 0.95
N PHE A 202 -2.09 -22.40 0.29
CA PHE A 202 -3.19 -21.44 0.35
C PHE A 202 -3.38 -20.71 -0.97
N GLU A 203 -4.59 -20.21 -1.19
CA GLU A 203 -4.98 -19.48 -2.39
C GLU A 203 -4.42 -18.04 -2.35
N ALA A 204 -3.66 -17.66 -3.37
CA ALA A 204 -3.17 -16.28 -3.58
C ALA A 204 -3.33 -15.85 -5.06
N PRO A 205 -3.20 -14.56 -5.42
CA PRO A 205 -3.34 -14.11 -6.81
C PRO A 205 -2.47 -14.89 -7.80
N ASN A 206 -1.27 -15.32 -7.38
CA ASN A 206 -0.30 -16.10 -8.15
C ASN A 206 -0.16 -17.57 -7.71
N ALA A 207 -1.08 -18.09 -6.87
CA ALA A 207 -1.06 -19.50 -6.46
C ALA A 207 -2.47 -20.08 -6.30
N THR A 208 -2.72 -21.28 -6.82
CA THR A 208 -4.03 -21.93 -6.74
C THR A 208 -3.96 -23.45 -6.66
N ALA A 209 -4.95 -24.08 -6.02
CA ALA A 209 -5.19 -25.52 -6.11
C ALA A 209 -6.20 -25.88 -7.22
N ALA A 210 -6.83 -24.88 -7.85
CA ALA A 210 -7.82 -25.08 -8.88
C ALA A 210 -7.19 -25.58 -10.20
N THR A 211 -7.77 -26.64 -10.77
CA THR A 211 -7.33 -27.22 -12.05
C THR A 211 -8.30 -27.00 -13.20
N LYS A 212 -9.54 -26.58 -12.92
CA LYS A 212 -10.53 -26.22 -13.94
C LYS A 212 -10.22 -24.81 -14.46
N PHE A 213 -10.15 -24.65 -15.79
CA PHE A 213 -9.75 -23.41 -16.44
C PHE A 213 -10.53 -22.18 -15.96
N GLU A 214 -11.84 -22.30 -15.80
CA GLU A 214 -12.71 -21.21 -15.32
C GLU A 214 -12.40 -20.74 -13.89
N ASN A 215 -11.81 -21.62 -13.07
CA ASN A 215 -11.47 -21.34 -11.67
C ASN A 215 -10.00 -20.93 -11.48
N ILE A 216 -9.16 -21.06 -12.52
CA ILE A 216 -7.78 -20.57 -12.46
C ILE A 216 -7.82 -19.03 -12.45
N LYS A 217 -7.23 -18.44 -11.42
CA LYS A 217 -7.30 -16.99 -11.17
C LYS A 217 -6.79 -16.13 -12.33
N TRP A 218 -5.71 -16.60 -12.97
CA TRP A 218 -5.08 -15.95 -14.12
C TRP A 218 -5.48 -16.56 -15.47
N ASN A 219 -6.65 -17.20 -15.57
CA ASN A 219 -7.09 -17.83 -16.82
C ASN A 219 -7.12 -16.89 -18.04
N LYS A 220 -7.28 -15.58 -17.84
CA LYS A 220 -7.21 -14.55 -18.90
C LYS A 220 -5.81 -14.38 -19.50
N TRP A 221 -4.78 -14.86 -18.81
CA TRP A 221 -3.41 -14.87 -19.29
C TRP A 221 -3.03 -16.16 -20.04
N ILE A 222 -3.73 -17.27 -19.76
CA ILE A 222 -3.44 -18.58 -20.34
C ILE A 222 -4.00 -18.64 -21.77
N HIS A 223 -3.13 -18.94 -22.74
CA HIS A 223 -3.56 -19.18 -24.11
C HIS A 223 -4.38 -20.49 -24.22
N GLN A 224 -5.39 -20.53 -25.09
CA GLN A 224 -6.30 -21.69 -25.19
C GLN A 224 -5.58 -23.00 -25.56
N SER A 225 -4.44 -22.92 -26.25
CA SER A 225 -3.62 -24.10 -26.61
C SER A 225 -2.64 -24.54 -25.52
N THR A 226 -2.53 -23.80 -24.41
CA THR A 226 -1.60 -24.15 -23.33
C THR A 226 -2.15 -25.38 -22.58
N PRO A 227 -1.36 -26.47 -22.45
CA PRO A 227 -1.78 -27.65 -21.70
C PRO A 227 -1.94 -27.33 -20.20
N LEU A 228 -2.89 -28.01 -19.55
CA LEU A 228 -3.22 -27.85 -18.12
C LEU A 228 -3.28 -29.23 -17.44
N PRO A 229 -2.39 -29.53 -16.47
CA PRO A 229 -1.23 -28.73 -16.06
C PRO A 229 -0.22 -28.51 -17.19
N THR A 230 0.53 -27.41 -17.11
CA THR A 230 1.55 -27.06 -18.10
C THR A 230 2.86 -27.80 -17.79
N PRO A 231 3.45 -28.54 -18.76
CA PRO A 231 4.71 -29.26 -18.54
C PRO A 231 5.86 -28.31 -18.20
N GLU A 232 6.74 -28.73 -17.29
CA GLU A 232 7.97 -28.00 -16.95
C GLU A 232 9.10 -28.33 -17.93
N THR A 233 8.90 -27.99 -19.20
CA THR A 233 9.91 -28.15 -20.26
C THR A 233 10.32 -26.78 -20.82
N GLY A 234 11.48 -26.73 -21.48
CA GLY A 234 12.01 -25.48 -22.06
C GLY A 234 11.06 -24.78 -23.03
N ASP A 235 10.16 -25.53 -23.68
CA ASP A 235 9.14 -25.00 -24.60
C ASP A 235 8.13 -24.07 -23.92
N TYR A 236 8.00 -24.14 -22.58
CA TYR A 236 7.04 -23.37 -21.79
C TYR A 236 7.70 -22.28 -20.92
N THR A 237 8.98 -21.98 -21.11
CA THR A 237 9.74 -20.99 -20.31
C THR A 237 9.07 -19.61 -20.28
N ASP A 238 8.59 -19.15 -21.45
CA ASP A 238 7.93 -17.84 -21.60
C ASP A 238 6.39 -17.93 -21.60
N VAL A 239 5.84 -19.11 -21.33
CA VAL A 239 4.39 -19.35 -21.35
C VAL A 239 3.80 -19.11 -19.97
N ILE A 240 2.68 -18.38 -19.94
CA ILE A 240 1.83 -18.31 -18.76
C ILE A 240 0.89 -19.51 -18.79
N GLY A 241 0.99 -20.35 -17.76
CA GLY A 241 0.35 -21.66 -17.70
C GLY A 241 -0.10 -22.01 -16.28
N LEU A 242 -0.20 -23.31 -16.01
CA LEU A 242 -0.56 -23.88 -14.71
C LEU A 242 0.53 -24.90 -14.33
N PHE A 243 1.65 -24.41 -13.79
CA PHE A 243 2.81 -25.23 -13.44
C PHE A 243 2.65 -25.78 -12.04
N GLU A 244 2.85 -27.09 -11.85
CA GLU A 244 2.68 -27.76 -10.56
C GLU A 244 3.87 -27.44 -9.63
N GLY A 245 3.60 -27.19 -8.35
CA GLY A 245 4.57 -26.72 -7.38
C GLY A 245 4.36 -25.24 -7.07
N ALA A 246 3.92 -24.94 -5.84
CA ALA A 246 3.80 -23.58 -5.32
C ALA A 246 3.55 -23.64 -3.81
N VAL A 247 3.65 -22.51 -3.10
CA VAL A 247 3.30 -22.39 -1.67
C VAL A 247 3.85 -23.55 -0.85
N TYR A 248 5.14 -23.87 -1.03
CA TYR A 248 5.87 -24.90 -0.27
C TYR A 248 5.38 -26.34 -0.51
N ASN A 249 4.58 -26.58 -1.56
CA ASN A 249 4.00 -27.88 -1.88
C ASN A 249 4.36 -28.28 -3.32
N THR A 250 5.01 -29.43 -3.48
CA THR A 250 5.42 -30.00 -4.78
C THR A 250 4.26 -30.56 -5.61
N LYS A 251 3.07 -30.71 -5.01
CA LYS A 251 1.88 -31.32 -5.64
C LYS A 251 0.60 -30.62 -5.21
N GLY A 252 -0.38 -30.60 -6.12
CA GLY A 252 -1.73 -30.09 -5.84
C GLY A 252 -1.87 -28.56 -5.74
N TRP A 253 -0.76 -27.83 -5.86
CA TRP A 253 -0.71 -26.37 -5.93
C TRP A 253 0.04 -25.95 -7.18
N PHE A 254 -0.37 -24.83 -7.76
CA PHE A 254 0.10 -24.37 -9.05
C PHE A 254 0.47 -22.90 -9.06
N ARG A 255 1.48 -22.56 -9.87
CA ARG A 255 1.99 -21.20 -10.13
C ARG A 255 1.83 -20.82 -11.61
N PRO A 256 1.83 -19.52 -11.95
CA PRO A 256 1.54 -19.05 -13.30
C PRO A 256 2.69 -19.21 -14.29
N LYS A 257 3.95 -19.25 -13.82
CA LYS A 257 5.14 -19.28 -14.68
C LYS A 257 6.22 -20.18 -14.10
N LEU A 258 7.11 -20.71 -14.95
CA LEU A 258 8.26 -21.47 -14.48
C LEU A 258 9.21 -20.65 -13.62
N ASN A 259 9.34 -19.35 -13.93
CA ASN A 259 10.17 -18.44 -13.16
C ASN A 259 9.51 -17.08 -12.92
N CYS A 260 9.73 -16.54 -11.74
CA CYS A 260 9.13 -15.31 -11.21
C CYS A 260 9.97 -14.86 -10.03
N LYS A 261 9.98 -13.56 -9.72
CA LYS A 261 10.61 -13.04 -8.48
C LYS A 261 10.09 -13.75 -7.22
N MET A 262 8.83 -14.21 -7.23
CA MET A 262 8.24 -14.97 -6.12
C MET A 262 8.68 -16.44 -6.05
N ASN A 263 9.42 -16.93 -7.05
CA ASN A 263 10.01 -18.27 -7.09
C ASN A 263 11.53 -18.23 -6.90
N SER A 264 12.20 -17.21 -7.45
CA SER A 264 13.66 -17.08 -7.43
C SER A 264 14.04 -15.60 -7.42
N LEU A 265 15.18 -15.27 -6.81
CA LEU A 265 15.71 -13.90 -6.84
C LEU A 265 16.37 -13.59 -8.18
N PHE A 266 16.62 -12.31 -8.47
CA PHE A 266 17.27 -11.82 -9.70
C PHE A 266 16.51 -12.09 -11.00
N VAL A 267 15.21 -12.40 -10.89
CA VAL A 267 14.29 -12.49 -12.02
C VAL A 267 13.14 -11.50 -11.83
N PRO A 268 12.50 -11.05 -12.93
CA PRO A 268 11.37 -10.13 -12.83
C PRO A 268 10.14 -10.81 -12.21
N PHE A 269 9.21 -10.01 -11.72
CA PHE A 269 7.86 -10.51 -11.44
C PHE A 269 7.25 -11.05 -12.75
N CYS A 270 6.56 -12.18 -12.67
CA CYS A 270 5.79 -12.68 -13.80
C CYS A 270 4.60 -11.73 -14.10
N GLU A 271 3.96 -11.94 -15.24
CA GLU A 271 2.86 -11.10 -15.72
C GLU A 271 1.66 -11.12 -14.76
N VAL A 272 1.38 -12.26 -14.12
CA VAL A 272 0.31 -12.41 -13.12
C VAL A 272 0.63 -11.65 -11.83
N CYS A 273 1.87 -11.74 -11.36
CA CYS A 273 2.34 -10.95 -10.21
C CYS A 273 2.34 -9.45 -10.52
N SER A 274 2.70 -9.08 -11.75
CA SER A 274 2.67 -7.69 -12.22
C SER A 274 1.24 -7.15 -12.27
N GLU A 275 0.29 -7.91 -12.83
CA GLU A 275 -1.14 -7.57 -12.84
C GLU A 275 -1.64 -7.27 -11.42
N GLN A 276 -1.39 -8.19 -10.49
CA GLN A 276 -1.83 -8.02 -9.11
C GLN A 276 -1.16 -6.81 -8.43
N THR A 277 0.11 -6.55 -8.74
CA THR A 277 0.83 -5.38 -8.20
C THR A 277 0.22 -4.08 -8.72
N VAL A 278 -0.13 -4.00 -10.01
CA VAL A 278 -0.82 -2.83 -10.58
C VAL A 278 -2.20 -2.65 -9.94
N LEU A 279 -2.97 -3.73 -9.78
CA LEU A 279 -4.26 -3.68 -9.07
C LEU A 279 -4.08 -3.21 -7.61
N SER A 280 -3.03 -3.65 -6.93
CA SER A 280 -2.69 -3.16 -5.59
C SER A 280 -2.40 -1.66 -5.58
N ILE A 281 -1.66 -1.12 -6.56
CA ILE A 281 -1.43 0.33 -6.68
C ILE A 281 -2.77 1.10 -6.78
N TYR A 282 -3.68 0.65 -7.64
CA TYR A 282 -4.99 1.27 -7.82
C TYR A 282 -5.98 1.03 -6.66
N ASN A 283 -5.68 0.13 -5.72
CA ASN A 283 -6.42 0.06 -4.46
C ASN A 283 -6.08 1.21 -3.50
N TYR A 284 -4.94 1.88 -3.69
CA TYR A 284 -4.53 3.03 -2.89
C TYR A 284 -4.90 4.36 -3.57
N LEU A 285 -4.85 4.40 -4.90
CA LEU A 285 -4.88 5.65 -5.67
C LEU A 285 -5.92 5.62 -6.78
N ASN A 286 -6.49 6.79 -7.06
CA ASN A 286 -7.32 7.02 -8.25
C ASN A 286 -6.46 7.53 -9.41
N THR A 287 -6.93 7.31 -10.64
CA THR A 287 -6.25 7.79 -11.85
C THR A 287 -6.29 9.32 -11.98
N ILE A 288 -7.43 9.96 -11.65
CA ILE A 288 -7.57 11.42 -11.59
C ILE A 288 -6.88 11.94 -10.33
N ASP A 289 -5.90 12.83 -10.52
CA ASP A 289 -5.12 13.47 -9.44
C ASP A 289 -5.79 14.77 -8.94
N THR A 290 -6.17 15.64 -9.88
CA THR A 290 -6.88 16.89 -9.62
C THR A 290 -7.89 17.16 -10.71
N PHE A 291 -8.83 18.07 -10.44
CA PHE A 291 -9.84 18.49 -11.38
C PHE A 291 -10.17 19.96 -11.15
N SER A 292 -10.59 20.64 -12.21
CA SER A 292 -10.99 22.03 -12.18
C SER A 292 -12.25 22.22 -13.01
N PRO A 293 -13.25 22.98 -12.54
CA PRO A 293 -13.34 23.59 -11.21
C PRO A 293 -13.45 22.56 -10.08
N GLU A 294 -13.00 22.92 -8.87
CA GLU A 294 -13.09 22.02 -7.70
C GLU A 294 -14.53 21.85 -7.20
N GLU A 295 -15.40 22.85 -7.37
CA GLU A 295 -16.79 22.70 -6.95
C GLU A 295 -17.56 21.81 -7.91
N SER A 296 -18.20 20.78 -7.37
CA SER A 296 -19.01 19.82 -8.14
C SER A 296 -20.30 20.41 -8.73
N VAL A 297 -20.65 21.66 -8.40
CA VAL A 297 -21.77 22.38 -9.02
C VAL A 297 -21.27 23.66 -9.67
N GLN A 298 -21.57 23.83 -10.95
CA GLN A 298 -21.18 25.01 -11.73
C GLN A 298 -22.41 25.71 -12.29
N ASN A 299 -22.58 26.98 -11.95
CA ASN A 299 -23.61 27.84 -12.54
C ASN A 299 -22.99 28.60 -13.71
N ILE A 300 -23.52 28.39 -14.91
CA ILE A 300 -22.95 28.92 -16.16
C ILE A 300 -24.04 29.71 -16.91
N PRO A 301 -23.85 31.02 -17.16
CA PRO A 301 -24.80 31.81 -17.94
C PRO A 301 -24.98 31.25 -19.36
N ILE A 302 -26.14 31.50 -19.97
CA ILE A 302 -26.35 31.25 -21.40
C ILE A 302 -25.40 32.12 -22.23
N ASN A 303 -24.99 31.64 -23.41
CA ASN A 303 -24.06 32.35 -24.30
C ASN A 303 -22.71 32.66 -23.66
N SER A 304 -22.23 31.77 -22.79
CA SER A 304 -20.90 31.88 -22.18
C SER A 304 -20.09 30.61 -22.43
N SER A 305 -18.84 30.61 -21.99
CA SER A 305 -18.01 29.41 -22.04
C SER A 305 -17.28 29.20 -20.73
N LYS A 306 -17.08 27.94 -20.37
CA LYS A 306 -16.38 27.52 -19.16
C LYS A 306 -15.50 26.32 -19.47
N GLU A 307 -14.23 26.41 -19.10
CA GLU A 307 -13.30 25.30 -19.20
C GLU A 307 -13.41 24.41 -17.96
N PHE A 308 -13.37 23.11 -18.23
CA PHE A 308 -13.24 22.04 -17.25
C PHE A 308 -11.97 21.26 -17.58
N SER A 309 -11.25 20.80 -16.57
CA SER A 309 -10.07 19.96 -16.76
C SER A 309 -9.94 18.92 -15.67
N VAL A 310 -9.22 17.85 -15.99
CA VAL A 310 -8.74 16.85 -15.04
C VAL A 310 -7.26 16.61 -15.29
N GLU A 311 -6.47 16.54 -14.23
CA GLU A 311 -5.12 16.01 -14.28
C GLU A 311 -5.11 14.57 -13.78
N THR A 312 -4.14 13.80 -14.27
CA THR A 312 -4.03 12.37 -14.02
C THR A 312 -2.65 12.03 -13.50
N ILE A 313 -2.57 10.99 -12.66
CA ILE A 313 -1.29 10.41 -12.27
C ILE A 313 -0.80 9.54 -13.44
N ASP A 314 -0.11 10.13 -14.40
CA ASP A 314 0.30 9.37 -15.59
C ASP A 314 1.44 8.40 -15.26
N PRO A 315 1.32 7.09 -15.56
CA PRO A 315 2.46 6.19 -15.51
C PRO A 315 3.50 6.62 -16.55
N LEU A 316 4.75 6.16 -16.44
CA LEU A 316 5.83 6.56 -17.36
C LEU A 316 5.49 6.24 -18.83
N ALA A 317 4.68 5.20 -19.05
CA ALA A 317 4.21 4.81 -20.37
C ALA A 317 3.10 5.73 -20.95
N LYS A 318 2.55 6.67 -20.18
CA LYS A 318 1.53 7.67 -20.57
C LYS A 318 0.31 7.10 -21.30
N ARG A 319 -0.37 6.12 -20.69
CA ARG A 319 -1.49 5.37 -21.29
C ARG A 319 -2.88 5.73 -20.76
N ILE A 320 -2.98 6.80 -19.96
CA ILE A 320 -4.28 7.24 -19.44
C ILE A 320 -5.09 7.91 -20.55
N SER A 321 -6.28 7.39 -20.83
CA SER A 321 -7.29 8.06 -21.67
C SER A 321 -8.26 8.84 -20.79
N VAL A 322 -8.64 10.05 -21.21
CA VAL A 322 -9.68 10.85 -20.55
C VAL A 322 -10.80 11.16 -21.54
N ASN A 323 -12.00 10.66 -21.26
CA ASN A 323 -13.19 10.87 -22.07
C ASN A 323 -14.24 11.68 -21.28
N TRP A 324 -14.93 12.57 -21.99
CA TRP A 324 -15.92 13.49 -21.43
C TRP A 324 -17.32 13.13 -21.90
N TYR A 325 -18.28 13.18 -20.99
CA TYR A 325 -19.68 12.86 -21.23
C TYR A 325 -20.59 13.99 -20.78
N TRP A 326 -21.58 14.34 -21.59
CA TRP A 326 -22.66 15.27 -21.28
C TRP A 326 -23.98 14.49 -21.21
N ASP A 327 -24.58 14.39 -20.03
CA ASP A 327 -25.78 13.56 -19.77
C ASP A 327 -25.67 12.11 -20.29
N ASN A 328 -24.47 11.54 -20.15
CA ASN A 328 -24.05 10.20 -20.61
C ASN A 328 -23.69 10.07 -22.10
N GLU A 329 -23.86 11.11 -22.91
CA GLU A 329 -23.41 11.12 -24.29
C GLU A 329 -21.96 11.59 -24.39
N ILE A 330 -21.13 10.90 -25.18
CA ILE A 330 -19.72 11.26 -25.34
C ILE A 330 -19.60 12.61 -26.08
N THR A 331 -18.83 13.55 -25.53
CA THR A 331 -18.67 14.89 -26.11
C THR A 331 -17.22 15.24 -26.43
N ALA A 332 -16.25 14.58 -25.81
CA ALA A 332 -14.84 14.67 -26.16
C ALA A 332 -14.10 13.41 -25.73
N GLU A 333 -13.07 13.04 -26.48
CA GLU A 333 -12.29 11.83 -26.25
C GLU A 333 -10.80 12.14 -26.16
N ASN A 334 -10.09 11.41 -25.31
CA ASN A 334 -8.65 11.48 -25.13
C ASN A 334 -8.10 12.92 -24.93
N THR A 335 -8.79 13.72 -24.11
CA THR A 335 -8.37 15.08 -23.78
C THR A 335 -8.53 15.35 -22.29
N LYS A 336 -7.55 16.04 -21.68
CA LYS A 336 -7.58 16.44 -20.27
C LYS A 336 -8.43 17.68 -20.00
N SER A 337 -8.85 18.40 -21.02
CA SER A 337 -9.74 19.56 -20.88
C SER A 337 -10.93 19.52 -21.84
N PHE A 338 -12.01 20.17 -21.41
CA PHE A 338 -13.25 20.33 -22.13
C PHE A 338 -13.77 21.76 -21.97
N LEU A 339 -13.93 22.47 -23.08
CA LEU A 339 -14.52 23.80 -23.11
C LEU A 339 -16.02 23.69 -23.39
N LEU A 340 -16.85 23.86 -22.36
CA LEU A 340 -18.29 23.95 -22.53
C LEU A 340 -18.66 25.31 -23.11
N ASN A 341 -19.41 25.33 -24.21
CA ASN A 341 -20.01 26.53 -24.77
C ASN A 341 -21.54 26.43 -24.68
N THR A 342 -22.17 27.37 -23.96
CA THR A 342 -23.61 27.36 -23.69
C THR A 342 -24.46 28.12 -24.72
N SER A 343 -23.89 28.56 -25.85
CA SER A 343 -24.66 29.27 -26.88
C SER A 343 -25.76 28.42 -27.53
N ASN A 344 -25.60 27.10 -27.56
CA ASN A 344 -26.58 26.16 -28.13
C ASN A 344 -27.15 25.19 -27.09
N VAL A 345 -26.93 25.46 -25.80
CA VAL A 345 -27.41 24.61 -24.69
C VAL A 345 -28.62 25.30 -24.07
N SER A 346 -29.75 24.59 -24.00
CA SER A 346 -30.96 25.10 -23.33
C SER A 346 -30.74 25.32 -21.84
N GLU A 347 -31.49 26.24 -21.24
CA GLU A 347 -31.50 26.36 -19.78
C GLU A 347 -31.90 25.02 -19.13
N GLY A 348 -31.21 24.66 -18.05
CA GLY A 348 -31.44 23.37 -17.41
C GLY A 348 -30.29 22.95 -16.50
N THR A 349 -30.41 21.74 -15.95
CA THR A 349 -29.36 21.09 -15.16
C THR A 349 -28.88 19.85 -15.89
N TYR A 350 -27.57 19.75 -16.04
CA TYR A 350 -26.89 18.72 -16.82
C TYR A 350 -25.79 18.07 -15.98
N LYS A 351 -25.34 16.90 -16.39
CA LYS A 351 -24.17 16.22 -15.84
C LYS A 351 -23.03 16.27 -16.85
N LEU A 352 -21.93 16.90 -16.46
CA LEU A 352 -20.66 16.79 -17.17
C LEU A 352 -19.77 15.82 -16.41
N LYS A 353 -19.31 14.76 -17.06
CA LYS A 353 -18.49 13.73 -16.42
C LYS A 353 -17.19 13.51 -17.19
N ALA A 354 -16.06 13.56 -16.49
CA ALA A 354 -14.76 13.12 -16.99
C ALA A 354 -14.49 11.70 -16.49
N VAL A 355 -14.07 10.79 -17.37
CA VAL A 355 -13.70 9.41 -17.06
C VAL A 355 -12.26 9.20 -17.50
N ALA A 356 -11.36 9.02 -16.54
CA ALA A 356 -9.97 8.67 -16.79
C ALA A 356 -9.76 7.17 -16.62
N LYS A 357 -9.05 6.53 -17.55
CA LYS A 357 -8.78 5.10 -17.52
C LYS A 357 -7.34 4.81 -17.91
N ASP A 358 -6.64 4.00 -17.11
CA ASP A 358 -5.39 3.37 -17.55
C ASP A 358 -5.68 2.21 -18.51
N ASN A 359 -5.12 2.30 -19.72
CA ASN A 359 -5.23 1.27 -20.75
C ASN A 359 -3.99 0.35 -20.77
N THR A 360 -3.33 0.18 -19.63
CA THR A 360 -2.21 -0.75 -19.48
C THR A 360 -2.58 -2.17 -19.93
N GLU A 361 -1.63 -2.83 -20.58
CA GLU A 361 -1.75 -4.24 -20.96
C GLU A 361 -1.32 -5.18 -19.84
N LEU A 362 -0.76 -4.62 -18.75
CA LEU A 362 -0.35 -5.37 -17.57
C LEU A 362 -1.53 -5.89 -16.75
N VAL A 363 -2.77 -5.44 -17.04
CA VAL A 363 -3.99 -5.89 -16.39
C VAL A 363 -4.98 -6.37 -17.44
N ARG A 364 -5.21 -7.68 -17.50
CA ARG A 364 -6.26 -8.32 -18.31
C ARG A 364 -7.53 -8.56 -17.52
N LYS A 365 -7.45 -8.60 -16.19
CA LYS A 365 -8.57 -8.90 -15.32
C LYS A 365 -8.76 -7.83 -14.23
N ASP A 366 -9.52 -6.78 -14.56
CA ASP A 366 -9.94 -5.75 -13.61
C ASP A 366 -11.41 -5.92 -13.20
N GLU A 367 -11.69 -6.88 -12.32
CA GLU A 367 -13.07 -7.21 -11.89
C GLU A 367 -13.78 -6.06 -11.18
N HIS A 368 -13.01 -5.13 -10.60
CA HIS A 368 -13.53 -4.06 -9.76
C HIS A 368 -13.43 -2.68 -10.42
N ASN A 369 -12.99 -2.61 -11.68
CA ASN A 369 -12.80 -1.39 -12.45
C ASN A 369 -11.86 -0.37 -11.74
N LEU A 370 -10.81 -0.88 -11.09
CA LEU A 370 -9.84 -0.09 -10.32
C LEU A 370 -9.04 0.87 -11.21
N LEU A 371 -8.79 0.50 -12.47
CA LEU A 371 -8.00 1.30 -13.40
C LEU A 371 -8.78 2.50 -13.97
N THR A 372 -10.04 2.67 -13.59
CA THR A 372 -10.90 3.75 -14.05
C THR A 372 -11.37 4.61 -12.88
N SER A 373 -11.22 5.92 -13.01
CA SER A 373 -11.80 6.90 -12.09
C SER A 373 -12.63 7.93 -12.83
N GLU A 374 -13.71 8.39 -12.21
CA GLU A 374 -14.59 9.40 -12.79
C GLU A 374 -14.80 10.58 -11.85
N PHE A 375 -14.96 11.77 -12.43
CA PHE A 375 -15.42 12.96 -11.73
C PHE A 375 -16.61 13.57 -12.47
N GLU A 376 -17.67 13.92 -11.73
CA GLU A 376 -18.93 14.43 -12.28
C GLU A 376 -19.27 15.80 -11.68
N TRP A 377 -19.41 16.79 -12.56
CA TRP A 377 -19.99 18.10 -12.27
C TRP A 377 -21.48 18.10 -12.60
N THR A 378 -22.27 18.70 -11.71
CA THR A 378 -23.60 19.20 -12.02
C THR A 378 -23.49 20.60 -12.62
N VAL A 379 -23.89 20.78 -13.86
CA VAL A 379 -23.83 22.05 -14.59
C VAL A 379 -25.23 22.64 -14.71
N ILE A 380 -25.44 23.81 -14.12
CA ILE A 380 -26.68 24.57 -14.21
C ILE A 380 -26.48 25.67 -15.25
N VAL A 381 -27.21 25.60 -16.36
CA VAL A 381 -27.15 26.59 -17.44
C VAL A 381 -28.31 27.57 -17.31
N GLY A 382 -28.00 28.87 -17.28
CA GLY A 382 -28.99 29.96 -17.19
C GLY A 382 -29.56 30.17 -15.78
N ASN A 383 -30.81 30.64 -15.70
CA ASN A 383 -31.50 30.93 -14.44
C ASN A 383 -32.41 29.76 -14.02
N ALA A 384 -32.05 28.53 -14.40
CA ALA A 384 -32.74 27.35 -13.93
C ALA A 384 -32.70 27.33 -12.39
N THR A 385 -33.84 27.63 -11.76
CA THR A 385 -34.01 27.44 -10.32
C THR A 385 -33.73 25.97 -10.04
N SER A 386 -32.72 25.73 -9.21
CA SER A 386 -32.43 24.40 -8.67
C SER A 386 -33.73 23.81 -8.13
N ALA A 387 -34.27 22.83 -8.85
CA ALA A 387 -35.34 21.99 -8.32
C ALA A 387 -34.75 21.21 -7.15
N GLY A 388 -34.86 21.78 -5.94
CA GLY A 388 -34.43 21.21 -4.67
C GLY A 388 -33.12 21.78 -4.14
N ASP A 389 -33.25 22.64 -3.13
CA ASP A 389 -32.22 23.01 -2.15
C ASP A 389 -31.72 21.78 -1.36
N ASN A 390 -31.00 20.88 -2.02
CA ASN A 390 -30.20 19.82 -1.39
C ASN A 390 -29.16 19.27 -2.36
N VAL A 391 -28.40 20.16 -3.03
CA VAL A 391 -27.14 19.70 -3.62
C VAL A 391 -26.24 19.29 -2.46
N LEU A 392 -26.08 17.98 -2.31
CA LEU A 392 -25.24 17.36 -1.29
C LEU A 392 -23.79 17.81 -1.50
N LYS A 393 -23.34 18.74 -0.67
CA LYS A 393 -21.97 19.32 -0.65
C LYS A 393 -20.89 18.36 -0.12
N PHE A 394 -21.17 17.06 -0.08
CA PHE A 394 -20.26 16.08 0.49
C PHE A 394 -19.59 15.28 -0.62
N ASN A 395 -18.31 14.98 -0.46
CA ASN A 395 -17.57 14.06 -1.32
C ASN A 395 -17.36 12.76 -0.56
N TYR A 396 -17.26 11.63 -1.26
CA TYR A 396 -16.82 10.41 -0.59
C TYR A 396 -15.37 10.54 -0.13
N SER A 397 -15.10 10.19 1.12
CA SER A 397 -13.73 10.11 1.64
C SER A 397 -13.64 9.17 2.83
N LEU A 398 -12.46 8.56 3.01
CA LEU A 398 -12.09 7.82 4.21
C LEU A 398 -10.71 8.33 4.65
N GLN A 399 -10.65 8.95 5.83
CA GLN A 399 -9.41 9.52 6.36
C GLN A 399 -8.61 8.47 7.12
N GLN A 400 -7.29 8.69 7.19
CA GLN A 400 -6.40 7.94 8.07
C GLN A 400 -6.87 8.08 9.53
N ASN A 401 -6.88 6.98 10.27
CA ASN A 401 -7.28 6.98 11.68
C ASN A 401 -6.25 7.78 12.47
N TYR A 402 -6.70 8.49 13.50
CA TYR A 402 -5.81 9.25 14.38
C TYR A 402 -6.16 9.04 15.86
N PRO A 403 -5.18 8.69 16.71
CA PRO A 403 -3.78 8.41 16.36
C PRO A 403 -3.62 7.13 15.51
N ASN A 404 -2.52 7.02 14.76
CA ASN A 404 -2.07 5.79 14.10
C ASN A 404 -0.52 5.76 14.11
N PRO A 405 0.13 4.78 14.75
CA PRO A 405 -0.44 3.68 15.53
C PRO A 405 -1.25 4.14 16.75
N PHE A 406 -2.09 3.27 17.30
CA PHE A 406 -2.98 3.60 18.43
C PHE A 406 -2.98 2.53 19.52
N ASN A 407 -3.38 2.92 20.73
CA ASN A 407 -3.55 2.03 21.88
C ASN A 407 -4.59 2.57 22.88
N PRO A 408 -5.68 1.84 23.19
CA PRO A 408 -6.37 0.87 22.35
C PRO A 408 -7.42 1.54 21.45
N SER A 409 -7.62 2.87 21.58
CA SER A 409 -8.65 3.62 20.88
C SER A 409 -8.07 4.55 19.81
N THR A 410 -8.75 4.64 18.67
CA THR A 410 -8.47 5.61 17.60
C THR A 410 -9.78 6.17 17.04
N LYS A 411 -9.69 7.29 16.32
CA LYS A 411 -10.84 7.89 15.62
C LYS A 411 -10.69 7.71 14.12
N ILE A 412 -11.76 7.27 13.47
CA ILE A 412 -11.85 7.13 12.02
C ILE A 412 -12.87 8.14 11.50
N LYS A 413 -12.45 9.01 10.58
CA LYS A 413 -13.31 10.01 9.93
C LYS A 413 -13.60 9.60 8.50
N TYR A 414 -14.84 9.79 8.06
CA TYR A 414 -15.25 9.52 6.70
C TYR A 414 -16.39 10.44 6.26
N SER A 415 -16.58 10.56 4.95
CA SER A 415 -17.67 11.36 4.36
C SER A 415 -18.40 10.57 3.29
N LEU A 416 -19.72 10.75 3.20
CA LEU A 416 -20.59 10.13 2.23
C LEU A 416 -21.21 11.21 1.33
N LYS A 417 -21.01 11.10 0.01
CA LYS A 417 -21.56 12.03 -0.98
C LYS A 417 -23.09 11.97 -1.04
N GLU A 418 -23.65 10.77 -0.96
CA GLU A 418 -25.07 10.51 -1.04
C GLU A 418 -25.54 9.58 0.07
N ALA A 419 -26.84 9.66 0.38
CA ALA A 419 -27.46 8.77 1.36
C ALA A 419 -27.48 7.33 0.83
N GLY A 420 -27.09 6.38 1.67
CA GLY A 420 -26.93 5.00 1.24
C GLY A 420 -26.58 4.07 2.38
N HIS A 421 -26.60 2.78 2.09
CA HIS A 421 -26.13 1.77 3.02
C HIS A 421 -24.60 1.80 3.10
N ALA A 422 -24.07 2.14 4.27
CA ALA A 422 -22.64 2.26 4.51
C ALA A 422 -22.14 1.15 5.44
N THR A 423 -21.04 0.51 5.05
CA THR A 423 -20.33 -0.47 5.88
C THR A 423 -18.90 0.00 6.14
N LEU A 424 -18.47 0.01 7.41
CA LEU A 424 -17.09 0.23 7.82
C LEU A 424 -16.62 -0.98 8.60
N ILE A 425 -15.74 -1.78 7.98
CA ILE A 425 -15.32 -3.08 8.51
C ILE A 425 -13.81 -3.09 8.65
N VAL A 426 -13.32 -3.61 9.79
CA VAL A 426 -11.92 -3.86 10.10
C VAL A 426 -11.60 -5.32 9.80
N TYR A 427 -10.49 -5.55 9.11
CA TYR A 427 -9.96 -6.83 8.70
C TYR A 427 -8.54 -7.00 9.23
N ASP A 428 -8.15 -8.24 9.52
CA ASP A 428 -6.75 -8.58 9.78
C ASP A 428 -5.94 -8.75 8.49
N LEU A 429 -4.65 -9.08 8.63
CA LEU A 429 -3.71 -9.31 7.53
C LEU A 429 -4.16 -10.43 6.56
N PHE A 430 -4.97 -11.39 7.04
CA PHE A 430 -5.49 -12.48 6.22
C PHE A 430 -6.84 -12.15 5.57
N GLY A 431 -7.31 -10.89 5.71
CA GLY A 431 -8.60 -10.45 5.17
C GLY A 431 -9.80 -10.98 5.93
N ARG A 432 -9.62 -11.52 7.13
CA ARG A 432 -10.73 -11.95 7.99
C ARG A 432 -11.33 -10.74 8.65
N GLU A 433 -12.65 -10.61 8.59
CA GLU A 433 -13.38 -9.57 9.32
C GLU A 433 -13.17 -9.77 10.83
N VAL A 434 -12.56 -8.78 11.48
CA VAL A 434 -12.33 -8.80 12.95
C VAL A 434 -13.26 -7.85 13.70
N LYS A 435 -13.77 -6.80 13.04
CA LYS A 435 -14.75 -5.90 13.65
C LYS A 435 -15.58 -5.17 12.60
N ARG A 436 -16.89 -5.07 12.84
CA ARG A 436 -17.80 -4.23 12.06
C ARG A 436 -18.13 -2.97 12.86
N LEU A 437 -17.70 -1.81 12.37
CA LEU A 437 -17.85 -0.52 13.05
C LEU A 437 -19.12 0.20 12.62
N VAL A 438 -19.47 0.08 11.33
CA VAL A 438 -20.69 0.65 10.75
C VAL A 438 -21.31 -0.39 9.83
N ASP A 439 -22.62 -0.55 9.92
CA ASP A 439 -23.43 -1.36 9.00
C ASP A 439 -24.87 -0.85 9.06
N SER A 440 -25.12 0.25 8.36
CA SER A 440 -26.41 0.93 8.46
C SER A 440 -26.64 1.88 7.30
N TYR A 441 -27.90 2.21 7.04
CA TYR A 441 -28.25 3.33 6.18
C TYR A 441 -27.83 4.65 6.82
N LYS A 442 -27.08 5.46 6.10
CA LYS A 442 -26.58 6.78 6.51
C LYS A 442 -27.02 7.83 5.51
N ALA A 443 -27.31 9.04 5.99
CA ALA A 443 -27.49 10.19 5.12
C ALA A 443 -26.15 10.60 4.49
N ALA A 444 -26.20 11.50 3.52
CA ALA A 444 -24.98 12.18 3.08
C ALA A 444 -24.45 13.07 4.21
N GLY A 445 -23.14 13.09 4.41
CA GLY A 445 -22.53 13.86 5.49
C GLY A 445 -21.17 13.35 5.93
N ASN A 446 -20.57 14.08 6.87
CA ASN A 446 -19.32 13.72 7.53
C ASN A 446 -19.62 12.95 8.82
N TYR A 447 -18.82 11.93 9.08
CA TYR A 447 -18.95 11.02 10.21
C TYR A 447 -17.59 10.82 10.88
N GLU A 448 -17.60 10.65 12.20
CA GLU A 448 -16.45 10.24 13.02
C GLU A 448 -16.92 9.06 13.88
N ILE A 449 -16.10 8.02 13.97
CA ILE A 449 -16.33 6.88 14.86
C ILE A 449 -15.09 6.61 15.70
N GLU A 450 -15.29 6.35 16.99
CA GLU A 450 -14.24 5.84 17.86
C GLU A 450 -14.18 4.31 17.73
N PHE A 451 -13.00 3.79 17.40
CA PHE A 451 -12.72 2.37 17.38
C PHE A 451 -11.83 2.00 18.57
N ASN A 452 -12.38 1.26 19.52
CA ASN A 452 -11.65 0.64 20.61
C ASN A 452 -11.32 -0.82 20.25
N ALA A 453 -10.03 -1.11 20.15
CA ALA A 453 -9.51 -2.40 19.73
C ALA A 453 -8.91 -3.22 20.89
N TRP A 454 -9.38 -2.99 22.13
CA TRP A 454 -8.87 -3.69 23.33
C TRP A 454 -8.94 -5.23 23.23
N GLU A 455 -9.83 -5.78 22.42
CA GLU A 455 -9.98 -7.23 22.22
C GLU A 455 -9.03 -7.81 21.15
N LEU A 456 -8.35 -6.96 20.37
CA LEU A 456 -7.51 -7.38 19.24
C LEU A 456 -6.02 -7.47 19.65
N ALA A 457 -5.24 -8.31 18.98
CA ALA A 457 -3.79 -8.41 19.21
C ALA A 457 -3.06 -7.21 18.58
N SER A 458 -1.88 -6.83 19.10
CA SER A 458 -1.00 -5.85 18.44
C SER A 458 -0.70 -6.30 17.01
N GLY A 459 -0.71 -5.37 16.07
CA GLY A 459 -0.46 -5.69 14.68
C GLY A 459 -1.09 -4.72 13.70
N ILE A 460 -0.91 -5.03 12.41
CA ILE A 460 -1.50 -4.30 11.29
C ILE A 460 -2.88 -4.86 10.98
N TYR A 461 -3.81 -3.95 10.72
CA TYR A 461 -5.17 -4.24 10.26
C TYR A 461 -5.52 -3.28 9.12
N PHE A 462 -6.59 -3.59 8.40
CA PHE A 462 -7.15 -2.72 7.36
C PHE A 462 -8.59 -2.42 7.70
N TYR A 463 -9.05 -1.20 7.44
CA TYR A 463 -10.46 -0.85 7.54
C TYR A 463 -10.95 -0.35 6.20
N GLN A 464 -12.14 -0.79 5.84
CA GLN A 464 -12.75 -0.52 4.55
C GLN A 464 -14.10 0.13 4.75
N LEU A 465 -14.28 1.30 4.15
CA LEU A 465 -15.58 1.91 3.95
C LEU A 465 -16.14 1.47 2.61
N SER A 466 -17.41 1.08 2.56
CA SER A 466 -18.16 0.84 1.32
C SER A 466 -19.52 1.50 1.42
N SER A 467 -19.90 2.27 0.39
CA SER A 467 -21.22 2.88 0.26
C SER A 467 -21.50 3.20 -1.21
N GLY A 468 -22.56 2.63 -1.77
CA GLY A 468 -22.83 2.72 -3.21
C GLY A 468 -21.68 2.13 -4.03
N LYS A 469 -21.13 2.94 -4.94
CA LYS A 469 -19.92 2.58 -5.72
C LYS A 469 -18.60 2.94 -5.04
N PHE A 470 -18.65 3.74 -3.97
CA PHE A 470 -17.43 4.15 -3.28
C PHE A 470 -16.90 3.02 -2.41
N ARG A 471 -15.58 2.79 -2.53
CA ARG A 471 -14.83 1.89 -1.67
C ARG A 471 -13.52 2.56 -1.29
N GLY A 472 -13.31 2.76 0.00
CA GLY A 472 -12.06 3.30 0.54
C GLY A 472 -11.45 2.30 1.50
N VAL A 473 -10.16 2.04 1.38
CA VAL A 473 -9.41 1.20 2.32
C VAL A 473 -8.29 2.01 2.92
N LYS A 474 -8.09 1.87 4.22
CA LYS A 474 -6.95 2.44 4.94
C LYS A 474 -6.41 1.42 5.92
N LYS A 475 -5.14 1.56 6.27
CA LYS A 475 -4.42 0.69 7.20
C LYS A 475 -4.46 1.29 8.60
N LEU A 476 -4.65 0.49 9.64
CA LEU A 476 -4.48 0.91 11.03
C LEU A 476 -3.51 -0.03 11.74
N MET A 477 -2.75 0.52 12.68
CA MET A 477 -1.77 -0.23 13.46
C MET A 477 -2.09 -0.14 14.94
N LEU A 478 -2.42 -1.27 15.55
CA LEU A 478 -2.66 -1.39 16.98
C LEU A 478 -1.36 -1.75 17.70
N LEU A 479 -1.00 -0.97 18.70
CA LEU A 479 0.06 -1.29 19.66
C LEU A 479 -0.58 -1.58 21.00
N LYS A 480 -0.16 -2.66 21.66
CA LYS A 480 -0.46 -2.94 23.07
C LYS A 480 0.81 -3.02 23.86
#